data_AF-G8Y798-F1
#
_entry.id   AF-G8Y798-F1
#
_cell.length_a   1.000
_cell.length_b   1.000
_cell.length_c   1.000
_cell.angle_alpha   90.00
_cell.angle_beta   90.00
_cell.angle_gamma   90.00
#
_symmetry.space_group_name_H-M   'P 1'
#
loop_
_entity.id
_entity.type
_entity.pdbx_description
1 polymer ?
#
loop_
_entity_poly.entity_id
_entity_poly.type
_entity_poly.pdbx_seq_one_letter_code
_entity_poly.pdbx_strand_id
1 'polypeptide(L)'
;MDLIQRASKIAFNPSTYVNIESSRVESPILFYIIRIENISESRLRQLESWEELEDPNNASVDRVNKHKQGNNTKNNRVIREVDMSDDPLPHNNGSEAQIYRLLLKDCFDNYSYGYEFNDKLQFLRSRNSNGGPLPIVLGSRIIVYQGALILNGVIMLESAKCKFLGTDGVDKGFLDSLNSNIISKYANALRHELHNG
;
A
#
# COMPACT_ATOMS: atom_id res chain seq x y z
N MET A 1 18.06 -0.42 -26.99
CA MET A 1 17.27 -1.42 -26.22
C MET A 1 16.34 -0.68 -25.28
N ASP A 2 15.09 -1.13 -25.18
CA ASP A 2 14.09 -0.60 -24.27
C ASP A 2 14.52 -0.77 -22.79
N LEU A 3 14.19 0.21 -21.94
CA LEU A 3 14.56 0.24 -20.52
C LEU A 3 13.94 -0.95 -19.77
N ILE A 4 12.68 -1.29 -20.08
CA ILE A 4 11.97 -2.39 -19.44
C ILE A 4 12.68 -3.71 -19.74
N GLN A 5 13.07 -3.93 -21.00
CA GLN A 5 13.78 -5.15 -21.42
C GLN A 5 15.18 -5.29 -20.79
N ARG A 6 15.84 -4.17 -20.48
CA ARG A 6 17.11 -4.20 -19.73
C ARG A 6 16.88 -4.51 -18.26
N ALA A 7 15.92 -3.83 -17.65
CA ALA A 7 15.62 -3.96 -16.22
C ALA A 7 15.09 -5.34 -15.84
N SER A 8 14.39 -6.03 -16.75
CA SER A 8 13.90 -7.40 -16.55
C SER A 8 15.00 -8.47 -16.58
N LYS A 9 16.24 -8.11 -16.98
CA LYS A 9 17.38 -9.04 -17.03
C LYS A 9 18.30 -8.94 -15.82
N ILE A 10 17.99 -8.06 -14.88
CA ILE A 10 18.78 -7.85 -13.66
C ILE A 10 18.05 -8.51 -12.48
N ALA A 11 18.74 -9.34 -11.73
CA ALA A 11 18.23 -9.94 -10.50
C ALA A 11 18.58 -9.06 -9.30
N PHE A 12 17.67 -8.96 -8.34
CA PHE A 12 17.95 -8.39 -7.02
C PHE A 12 18.00 -9.51 -6.00
N ASN A 13 19.20 -9.90 -5.56
CA ASN A 13 19.34 -10.86 -4.48
C ASN A 13 19.50 -10.14 -3.13
N PRO A 14 18.47 -10.13 -2.25
CA PRO A 14 18.57 -9.47 -0.95
C PRO A 14 19.62 -10.11 -0.04
N SER A 15 19.93 -11.41 -0.21
CA SER A 15 20.87 -12.12 0.66
C SER A 15 22.28 -11.52 0.59
N THR A 16 22.64 -10.93 -0.56
CA THR A 16 23.91 -10.22 -0.76
C THR A 16 24.06 -9.02 0.18
N TYR A 17 22.96 -8.46 0.66
CA TYR A 17 22.93 -7.22 1.44
C TYR A 17 22.58 -7.42 2.92
N VAL A 18 22.35 -8.66 3.37
CA VAL A 18 21.92 -8.95 4.76
C VAL A 18 22.92 -8.46 5.81
N ASN A 19 24.21 -8.51 5.49
CA ASN A 19 25.30 -8.07 6.38
C ASN A 19 25.89 -6.71 5.94
N ILE A 20 25.22 -6.00 5.04
CA ILE A 20 25.67 -4.71 4.52
C ILE A 20 24.72 -3.64 5.03
N GLU A 21 25.21 -2.76 5.90
CA GLU A 21 24.41 -1.70 6.52
C GLU A 21 23.77 -0.79 5.48
N SER A 22 24.55 -0.34 4.49
CA SER A 22 24.03 0.45 3.37
C SER A 22 24.73 0.10 2.05
N SER A 23 23.94 0.08 0.98
CA SER A 23 24.41 -0.09 -0.40
C SER A 23 23.50 0.68 -1.37
N ARG A 24 23.74 0.55 -2.67
CA ARG A 24 22.90 1.14 -3.72
C ARG A 24 22.63 0.15 -4.83
N VAL A 25 21.44 0.26 -5.43
CA VAL A 25 21.07 -0.50 -6.62
C VAL A 25 22.05 -0.17 -7.76
N GLU A 26 22.76 -1.17 -8.27
CA GLU A 26 23.84 -0.99 -9.25
C GLU A 26 23.34 -0.77 -10.68
N SER A 27 22.15 -1.29 -10.99
CA SER A 27 21.53 -1.21 -12.32
C SER A 27 20.02 -1.17 -12.17
N PRO A 28 19.26 -0.54 -13.10
CA PRO A 28 17.81 -0.51 -13.01
C PRO A 28 17.22 -1.93 -12.99
N ILE A 29 16.26 -2.17 -12.09
CA ILE A 29 15.64 -3.48 -11.88
C ILE A 29 14.13 -3.35 -12.02
N LEU A 30 13.51 -4.30 -12.71
CA LEU A 30 12.07 -4.43 -12.81
C LEU A 30 11.55 -5.29 -11.65
N PHE A 31 10.57 -4.76 -10.93
CA PHE A 31 9.87 -5.49 -9.88
C PHE A 31 8.36 -5.53 -10.14
N TYR A 32 7.73 -6.57 -9.63
CA TYR A 32 6.30 -6.72 -9.44
C TYR A 32 5.94 -6.42 -7.99
N ILE A 33 4.89 -5.63 -7.77
CA ILE A 33 4.40 -5.31 -6.42
C ILE A 33 3.46 -6.41 -5.95
N ILE A 34 3.88 -7.22 -4.98
CA ILE A 34 3.19 -8.43 -4.53
C ILE A 34 2.28 -8.18 -3.33
N ARG A 35 2.67 -7.28 -2.42
CA ARG A 35 1.87 -6.91 -1.24
C ARG A 35 2.07 -5.42 -0.96
N ILE A 36 1.05 -4.78 -0.43
CA ILE A 36 1.06 -3.37 -0.05
C ILE A 36 0.51 -3.28 1.37
N GLU A 37 1.24 -2.60 2.24
CA GLU A 37 0.83 -2.42 3.62
C GLU A 37 1.01 -0.98 4.03
N ASN A 38 -0.04 -0.36 4.56
CA ASN A 38 0.08 0.94 5.22
C ASN A 38 0.65 0.70 6.62
N ILE A 39 1.93 1.02 6.83
CA ILE A 39 2.61 0.81 8.11
C ILE A 39 2.39 1.97 9.10
N SER A 40 1.68 3.02 8.68
CA SER A 40 1.25 4.09 9.59
C SER A 40 0.00 3.70 10.40
N GLU A 41 -0.71 2.64 10.03
CA GLU A 41 -1.91 2.16 10.74
C GLU A 41 -1.59 0.91 11.58
N SER A 42 -2.21 0.79 12.76
CA SER A 42 -2.07 -0.41 13.58
C SER A 42 -2.65 -1.64 12.87
N ARG A 43 -2.07 -2.82 13.13
CA ARG A 43 -2.55 -4.09 12.55
C ARG A 43 -4.01 -4.40 12.91
N LEU A 44 -4.42 -4.04 14.13
CA LEU A 44 -5.82 -4.19 14.57
C LEU A 44 -6.77 -3.32 13.73
N ARG A 45 -6.42 -2.04 13.52
CA ARG A 45 -7.23 -1.12 12.69
C ARG A 45 -7.27 -1.57 11.23
N GLN A 46 -6.16 -2.06 10.70
CA GLN A 46 -6.12 -2.65 9.37
C GLN A 46 -7.07 -3.86 9.28
N LEU A 47 -7.04 -4.78 10.26
CA LEU A 47 -7.92 -5.95 10.28
C LEU A 47 -9.39 -5.54 10.30
N GLU A 48 -9.79 -4.64 11.19
CA GLU A 48 -11.16 -4.10 11.25
C GLU A 48 -11.62 -3.56 9.89
N SER A 49 -10.73 -2.84 9.19
CA SER A 49 -11.04 -2.24 7.89
C SER A 49 -11.24 -3.30 6.81
N TRP A 50 -10.48 -4.40 6.87
CA TRP A 50 -10.67 -5.54 5.97
C TRP A 50 -11.93 -6.36 6.30
N GLU A 51 -12.27 -6.50 7.58
CA GLU A 51 -13.49 -7.20 8.01
C GLU A 51 -14.75 -6.42 7.65
N GLU A 52 -14.73 -5.09 7.73
CA GLU A 52 -15.83 -4.23 7.27
C GLU A 52 -16.06 -4.36 5.75
N LEU A 53 -15.00 -4.61 4.97
CA LEU A 53 -15.12 -4.90 3.54
C LEU A 53 -15.63 -6.32 3.25
N GLU A 54 -15.38 -7.27 4.15
CA GLU A 54 -15.83 -8.66 4.05
C GLU A 54 -17.32 -8.81 4.42
N ASP A 55 -17.74 -8.17 5.53
CA ASP A 55 -19.12 -8.10 5.99
C ASP A 55 -19.48 -6.69 6.50
N PRO A 56 -20.03 -5.83 5.61
CA PRO A 56 -20.43 -4.47 5.98
C PRO A 56 -21.51 -4.40 7.06
N ASN A 57 -22.28 -5.48 7.27
CA ASN A 57 -23.37 -5.49 8.24
C ASN A 57 -22.90 -5.78 9.67
N ASN A 58 -21.67 -6.27 9.83
CA ASN A 58 -21.06 -6.56 11.12
C ASN A 58 -20.10 -5.45 11.60
N ALA A 59 -19.97 -4.38 10.82
CA ALA A 59 -19.17 -3.22 11.20
C ALA A 59 -19.77 -2.55 12.45
N SER A 60 -18.93 -2.30 13.47
CA SER A 60 -19.38 -1.70 14.73
C SER A 60 -20.13 -0.38 14.48
N VAL A 61 -21.34 -0.31 15.02
CA VAL A 61 -22.33 0.77 14.79
C VAL A 61 -21.78 2.16 15.08
N ASP A 62 -20.76 2.27 15.93
CA ASP A 62 -20.10 3.51 16.32
C ASP A 62 -19.46 4.27 15.15
N ARG A 63 -19.08 3.59 14.06
CA ARG A 63 -18.47 4.24 12.88
C ARG A 63 -19.47 4.63 11.78
N VAL A 64 -20.68 4.07 11.78
CA VAL A 64 -21.70 4.34 10.74
C VAL A 64 -22.13 5.81 10.74
N ASN A 65 -22.01 6.49 11.89
CA ASN A 65 -22.33 7.92 12.01
C ASN A 65 -21.23 8.85 11.46
N LYS A 66 -19.97 8.39 11.32
CA LYS A 66 -18.88 9.22 10.75
C LYS A 66 -18.83 9.17 9.23
N HIS A 67 -19.22 8.06 8.59
CA HIS A 67 -19.08 7.93 7.14
C HIS A 67 -20.22 8.57 6.33
N LYS A 68 -21.40 8.78 6.94
CA LYS A 68 -22.56 9.42 6.26
C LYS A 68 -22.44 10.94 6.07
N GLN A 69 -21.41 11.61 6.60
CA GLN A 69 -21.20 13.05 6.36
C GLN A 69 -20.38 13.38 5.11
N GLY A 70 -19.84 12.38 4.40
CA GLY A 70 -18.93 12.62 3.27
C GLY A 70 -19.56 12.82 1.90
N ASN A 71 -20.83 12.45 1.69
CA ASN A 71 -21.48 12.52 0.38
C ASN A 71 -22.98 12.81 0.52
N ASN A 72 -23.35 14.10 0.52
CA ASN A 72 -24.52 14.61 -0.21
C ASN A 72 -24.72 16.11 0.05
N THR A 73 -24.51 16.92 -0.98
CA THR A 73 -25.02 18.28 -1.09
C THR A 73 -26.55 18.23 -1.08
N LYS A 74 -27.20 18.74 -0.03
CA LYS A 74 -28.53 19.38 -0.09
C LYS A 74 -28.84 20.12 1.20
N ASN A 75 -29.15 21.41 1.05
CA ASN A 75 -29.64 22.33 2.06
C ASN A 75 -30.57 21.68 3.09
N ASN A 76 -30.21 21.75 4.37
CA ASN A 76 -31.18 22.03 5.41
C ASN A 76 -30.48 22.70 6.61
N ARG A 77 -30.52 24.04 6.59
CA ARG A 77 -30.11 24.87 7.72
C ARG A 77 -31.22 24.78 8.76
N VAL A 78 -31.01 23.96 9.78
CA VAL A 78 -31.76 24.08 11.04
C VAL A 78 -30.73 24.42 12.12
N ILE A 79 -30.59 25.71 12.38
CA ILE A 79 -29.87 26.20 13.57
C ILE A 79 -30.83 25.98 14.74
N ARG A 80 -30.46 25.10 15.68
CA ARG A 80 -30.92 25.18 17.06
C ARG A 80 -29.70 25.44 17.92
N GLU A 81 -29.71 26.60 18.56
CA GLU A 81 -28.83 26.92 19.66
C GLU A 81 -28.96 25.85 20.75
N VAL A 82 -27.85 25.25 21.16
CA VAL A 82 -27.66 24.76 22.53
C VAL A 82 -26.19 24.98 22.92
N ASP A 83 -26.04 25.47 24.13
CA ASP A 83 -24.85 25.99 24.78
C ASP A 83 -23.99 24.89 25.47
N MET A 84 -22.71 25.20 25.60
CA MET A 84 -21.63 24.68 26.48
C MET A 84 -21.67 23.23 27.01
N SER A 85 -20.69 22.43 26.55
CA SER A 85 -19.73 21.73 27.43
C SER A 85 -18.56 21.19 26.60
N ASP A 86 -17.34 21.29 27.12
CA ASP A 86 -16.06 20.89 26.51
C ASP A 86 -16.06 19.47 25.91
N ASP A 87 -16.43 19.35 24.64
CA ASP A 87 -16.12 18.17 23.85
C ASP A 87 -14.76 18.37 23.19
N PRO A 88 -13.82 17.40 23.30
CA PRO A 88 -12.56 17.47 22.58
C PRO A 88 -12.88 17.58 21.09
N LEU A 89 -12.43 18.68 20.48
CA LEU A 89 -12.53 18.95 19.05
C LEU A 89 -12.37 17.63 18.29
N PRO A 90 -13.27 17.34 17.33
CA PRO A 90 -13.12 16.15 16.52
C PRO A 90 -11.70 16.19 15.98
N HIS A 91 -10.91 15.16 16.29
CA HIS A 91 -9.69 14.88 15.56
C HIS A 91 -10.11 14.89 14.09
N ASN A 92 -9.89 16.03 13.43
CA ASN A 92 -9.58 16.06 12.03
C ASN A 92 -8.43 15.06 11.96
N ASN A 93 -8.72 13.84 11.54
CA ASN A 93 -7.75 12.94 10.95
C ASN A 93 -7.27 13.65 9.68
N GLY A 94 -6.56 14.78 9.86
CA GLY A 94 -5.63 15.29 8.88
C GLY A 94 -4.81 14.09 8.53
N SER A 95 -4.81 13.78 7.24
CA SER A 95 -4.14 12.61 6.67
C SER A 95 -2.77 12.45 7.31
N GLU A 96 -2.69 11.62 8.35
CA GLU A 96 -1.42 11.07 8.80
C GLU A 96 -0.76 10.57 7.52
N ALA A 97 0.47 11.01 7.29
CA ALA A 97 1.17 10.65 6.08
C ALA A 97 1.23 9.12 6.06
N GLN A 98 0.33 8.49 5.29
CA GLN A 98 0.34 7.05 5.10
C GLN A 98 1.72 6.73 4.53
N ILE A 99 2.43 5.83 5.19
CA ILE A 99 3.72 5.32 4.75
C ILE A 99 3.46 3.87 4.38
N TYR A 100 3.87 3.50 3.17
CA TYR A 100 3.66 2.17 2.66
C TYR A 100 4.94 1.33 2.67
N ARG A 101 4.75 0.06 3.05
CA ARG A 101 5.70 -1.03 2.81
C ARG A 101 5.18 -1.88 1.66
N LEU A 102 6.05 -2.14 0.69
CA LEU A 102 5.79 -2.99 -0.47
C LEU A 102 6.59 -4.29 -0.34
N LEU A 103 5.96 -5.42 -0.68
CA LEU A 103 6.70 -6.63 -1.02
C LEU A 103 6.92 -6.63 -2.53
N LEU A 104 8.17 -6.67 -2.95
CA LEU A 104 8.60 -6.62 -4.34
C LEU A 104 9.14 -7.98 -4.77
N LYS A 105 8.88 -8.36 -6.01
CA LYS A 105 9.40 -9.58 -6.64
C LYS A 105 10.06 -9.22 -7.95
N ASP A 106 11.31 -9.62 -8.17
CA ASP A 106 11.98 -9.38 -9.46
C ASP A 106 11.55 -10.41 -10.53
N CYS A 107 12.17 -10.37 -11.71
CA CYS A 107 11.92 -11.34 -12.79
C CYS A 107 12.53 -12.73 -12.54
N PHE A 108 13.26 -12.93 -11.44
CA PHE A 108 13.99 -14.15 -11.08
C PHE A 108 13.46 -14.79 -9.80
N ASP A 109 12.25 -14.42 -9.38
CA ASP A 109 11.58 -14.89 -8.16
C ASP A 109 12.32 -14.55 -6.85
N ASN A 110 13.15 -13.51 -6.84
CA ASN A 110 13.70 -12.96 -5.60
C ASN A 110 12.73 -11.94 -5.00
N TYR A 111 12.57 -11.99 -3.68
CA TYR A 111 11.64 -11.13 -2.94
C TYR A 111 12.39 -10.15 -2.05
N SER A 112 11.99 -8.89 -2.07
CA SER A 112 12.53 -7.86 -1.18
C SER A 112 11.42 -6.98 -0.64
N TYR A 113 11.59 -6.48 0.57
CA TYR A 113 10.78 -5.35 1.02
C TYR A 113 11.30 -4.05 0.39
N GLY A 114 10.36 -3.14 0.13
CA GLY A 114 10.62 -1.75 -0.20
C GLY A 114 9.79 -0.84 0.70
N TYR A 115 10.39 0.22 1.22
CA TYR A 115 9.70 1.20 2.06
C TYR A 115 9.68 2.53 1.35
N GLU A 116 8.55 3.24 1.40
CA GLU A 116 8.55 4.66 1.05
C GLU A 116 9.54 5.41 1.93
N PHE A 117 10.42 6.18 1.31
CA PHE A 117 11.51 6.85 1.98
C PHE A 117 11.70 8.26 1.43
N ASN A 118 11.87 9.25 2.33
CA ASN A 118 12.03 10.69 2.07
C ASN A 118 10.88 11.41 1.33
N ASP A 119 10.15 10.73 0.45
CA ASP A 119 9.00 11.28 -0.28
C ASP A 119 7.85 10.28 -0.41
N LYS A 120 6.75 10.73 -1.01
CA LYS A 120 5.53 9.94 -1.20
C LYS A 120 5.47 9.42 -2.63
N LEU A 121 5.27 8.12 -2.79
CA LEU A 121 4.99 7.50 -4.08
C LEU A 121 3.55 7.84 -4.50
N GLN A 122 3.41 8.78 -5.44
CA GLN A 122 2.10 9.34 -5.83
C GLN A 122 1.13 8.27 -6.33
N PHE A 123 1.64 7.22 -6.99
CA PHE A 123 0.82 6.12 -7.48
C PHE A 123 0.14 5.31 -6.36
N LEU A 124 0.61 5.41 -5.11
CA LEU A 124 -0.05 4.80 -3.94
C LEU A 124 -1.08 5.72 -3.28
N ARG A 125 -1.20 6.98 -3.72
CA ARG A 125 -2.14 7.96 -3.16
C ARG A 125 -3.38 8.15 -4.02
N SER A 126 -3.32 7.75 -5.29
CA SER A 126 -4.50 7.71 -6.15
C SER A 126 -5.33 6.48 -5.82
N ARG A 127 -6.66 6.66 -5.68
CA ARG A 127 -7.57 5.52 -5.55
C ARG A 127 -7.54 4.73 -6.86
N ASN A 128 -7.42 3.41 -6.75
CA ASN A 128 -7.49 2.53 -7.91
C ASN A 128 -8.78 2.79 -8.70
N SER A 129 -8.64 3.08 -10.00
CA SER A 129 -9.76 3.31 -10.91
C SER A 129 -10.72 2.12 -10.98
N ASN A 130 -10.23 0.92 -10.63
CA ASN A 130 -10.98 -0.32 -10.69
C ASN A 130 -11.82 -0.56 -9.41
N GLY A 131 -11.86 0.40 -8.48
CA GLY A 131 -12.72 0.34 -7.28
C GLY A 131 -12.27 -0.65 -6.20
N GLY A 132 -11.11 -1.29 -6.38
CA GLY A 132 -10.56 -2.24 -5.41
C GLY A 132 -10.12 -1.56 -4.09
N PRO A 133 -9.95 -2.35 -3.01
CA PRO A 133 -9.60 -1.84 -1.69
C PRO A 133 -8.13 -1.39 -1.56
N LEU A 134 -7.27 -1.83 -2.47
CA LEU A 134 -5.86 -1.43 -2.53
C LEU A 134 -5.66 -0.21 -3.45
N PRO A 135 -4.65 0.64 -3.19
CA PRO A 135 -4.39 1.84 -4.00
C PRO A 135 -3.99 1.51 -5.44
N ILE A 136 -3.39 0.34 -5.69
CA ILE A 136 -3.05 -0.18 -7.01
C ILE A 136 -3.37 -1.67 -7.10
N VAL A 137 -3.43 -2.20 -8.32
CA VAL A 137 -3.59 -3.63 -8.59
C VAL A 137 -2.28 -4.36 -8.25
N LEU A 138 -2.36 -5.46 -7.48
CA LEU A 138 -1.17 -6.27 -7.19
C LEU A 138 -0.65 -6.95 -8.46
N GLY A 139 0.66 -7.13 -8.53
CA GLY A 139 1.38 -7.53 -9.74
C GLY A 139 1.64 -6.38 -10.72
N SER A 140 1.25 -5.14 -10.38
CA SER A 140 1.72 -3.98 -11.13
C SER A 140 3.25 -3.88 -11.08
N ARG A 141 3.82 -3.37 -12.17
CA ARG A 141 5.26 -3.26 -12.37
C ARG A 141 5.80 -1.91 -11.93
N ILE A 142 7.00 -1.93 -11.36
CA ILE A 142 7.79 -0.75 -10.99
C ILE A 142 9.23 -0.96 -11.39
N ILE A 143 9.87 0.06 -11.94
CA ILE A 143 11.32 0.08 -12.13
C ILE A 143 11.93 0.84 -10.97
N VAL A 144 12.89 0.23 -10.29
CA VAL A 144 13.78 0.90 -9.35
C VAL A 144 15.05 1.24 -10.10
N TYR A 145 15.39 2.53 -10.17
CA TYR A 145 16.55 3.01 -10.90
C TYR A 145 17.85 2.79 -10.12
N GLN A 146 18.94 2.81 -10.88
CA GLN A 146 20.29 2.81 -10.34
C GLN A 146 20.47 3.95 -9.31
N GLY A 147 21.18 3.63 -8.24
CA GLY A 147 21.50 4.55 -7.15
C GLY A 147 20.43 4.60 -6.05
N ALA A 148 19.29 3.91 -6.18
CA ALA A 148 18.33 3.75 -5.08
C ALA A 148 19.03 3.12 -3.87
N LEU A 149 18.73 3.64 -2.68
CA LEU A 149 19.38 3.23 -1.43
C LEU A 149 18.87 1.85 -0.99
N ILE A 150 19.78 1.01 -0.53
CA ILE A 150 19.49 -0.27 0.10
C ILE A 150 20.02 -0.20 1.54
N LEU A 151 19.18 -0.51 2.53
CA LEU A 151 19.58 -0.60 3.93
C LEU A 151 19.22 -1.99 4.46
N ASN A 152 20.20 -2.74 4.98
CA ASN A 152 20.00 -4.10 5.51
C ASN A 152 19.18 -5.02 4.57
N GLY A 153 19.47 -4.95 3.27
CA GLY A 153 18.75 -5.71 2.23
C GLY A 153 17.34 -5.24 1.88
N VAL A 154 16.92 -4.08 2.38
CA VAL A 154 15.63 -3.46 2.08
C VAL A 154 15.82 -2.25 1.16
N ILE A 155 14.96 -2.12 0.15
CA ILE A 155 15.03 -1.01 -0.81
C ILE A 155 14.30 0.20 -0.25
N MET A 156 14.98 1.35 -0.21
CA MET A 156 14.38 2.63 0.15
C MET A 156 13.83 3.28 -1.13
N LEU A 157 12.51 3.30 -1.25
CA LEU A 157 11.79 3.74 -2.45
C LEU A 157 11.52 5.23 -2.39
N GLU A 158 12.32 5.97 -3.15
CA GLU A 158 12.11 7.40 -3.43
C GLU A 158 11.41 7.55 -4.80
N SER A 159 10.49 8.50 -4.93
CA SER A 159 9.76 8.78 -6.17
C SER A 159 10.72 9.09 -7.32
N ALA A 160 11.77 9.88 -7.05
CA ALA A 160 12.80 10.20 -8.05
C ALA A 160 13.61 8.98 -8.54
N LYS A 161 13.62 7.89 -7.78
CA LYS A 161 14.33 6.63 -8.09
C LYS A 161 13.39 5.51 -8.51
N CYS A 162 12.12 5.81 -8.70
CA CYS A 162 11.12 4.82 -9.08
C CYS A 162 10.32 5.26 -10.31
N LYS A 163 9.95 4.31 -11.16
CA LYS A 163 8.97 4.53 -12.21
C LYS A 163 7.89 3.46 -12.15
N PHE A 164 6.69 3.86 -11.79
CA PHE A 164 5.52 3.00 -11.85
C PHE A 164 5.10 2.79 -13.31
N LEU A 165 4.88 1.53 -13.69
CA LEU A 165 4.48 1.16 -15.05
C LEU A 165 3.03 0.66 -15.12
N GLY A 166 2.40 0.39 -13.97
CA GLY A 166 1.06 -0.20 -13.93
C GLY A 166 1.07 -1.68 -14.30
N THR A 167 -0.08 -2.16 -14.79
CA THR A 167 -0.28 -3.55 -15.20
C THR A 167 0.05 -3.74 -16.68
N ASP A 168 0.51 -4.94 -17.04
CA ASP A 168 0.69 -5.35 -18.44
C ASP A 168 -0.24 -6.54 -18.73
N GLY A 169 -0.85 -6.56 -19.92
CA GLY A 169 -1.75 -7.63 -20.36
C GLY A 169 -1.06 -8.99 -20.44
N VAL A 170 0.26 -9.02 -20.63
CA VAL A 170 1.06 -10.26 -20.60
C VAL A 170 0.99 -10.96 -19.24
N ASP A 171 0.81 -10.22 -18.15
CA ASP A 171 0.81 -10.76 -16.79
C ASP A 171 -0.59 -11.13 -16.29
N LYS A 172 -1.61 -11.15 -17.15
CA LYS A 172 -3.02 -11.28 -16.72
C LYS A 172 -3.27 -12.42 -15.74
N GLY A 173 -2.76 -13.63 -16.02
CA GLY A 173 -2.95 -14.77 -15.11
C GLY A 173 -2.29 -14.57 -13.73
N PHE A 174 -1.15 -13.88 -13.69
CA PHE A 174 -0.47 -13.53 -12.44
C PHE A 174 -1.22 -12.45 -11.66
N LEU A 175 -1.72 -11.42 -12.36
CA LEU A 175 -2.57 -10.38 -11.78
C LEU A 175 -3.84 -10.99 -11.17
N ASP A 176 -4.54 -11.87 -11.91
CA ASP A 176 -5.77 -12.53 -11.44
C ASP A 176 -5.50 -13.39 -10.20
N SER A 177 -4.38 -14.13 -10.19
CA SER A 177 -3.96 -14.94 -9.04
C SER A 177 -3.73 -14.10 -7.78
N LEU A 178 -3.03 -12.97 -7.90
CA LEU A 178 -2.74 -12.10 -6.76
C LEU A 178 -3.98 -11.39 -6.22
N ASN A 179 -4.85 -10.90 -7.12
CA ASN A 179 -5.98 -10.04 -6.76
C ASN A 179 -7.28 -10.82 -6.46
N SER A 180 -7.37 -12.11 -6.82
CA SER A 180 -8.48 -12.97 -6.42
C SER A 180 -8.61 -13.07 -4.90
N ASN A 181 -9.82 -12.94 -4.37
CA ASN A 181 -10.12 -13.04 -2.93
C ASN A 181 -9.23 -12.15 -2.05
N ILE A 182 -8.92 -10.93 -2.51
CA ILE A 182 -7.94 -10.06 -1.85
C ILE A 182 -8.33 -9.71 -0.41
N ILE A 183 -9.62 -9.48 -0.17
CA ILE A 183 -10.15 -9.08 1.14
C ILE A 183 -9.88 -10.17 2.16
N SER A 184 -10.28 -11.42 1.88
CA SER A 184 -10.08 -12.54 2.78
C SER A 184 -8.60 -12.90 2.94
N LYS A 185 -7.78 -12.76 1.89
CA LYS A 185 -6.32 -12.96 1.99
C LYS A 185 -5.68 -11.99 2.99
N TYR A 186 -6.00 -10.70 2.92
CA TYR A 186 -5.44 -9.70 3.84
C TYR A 186 -5.98 -9.86 5.26
N ALA A 187 -7.29 -10.09 5.43
CA ALA A 187 -7.89 -10.34 6.74
C ALA A 187 -7.25 -11.56 7.42
N ASN A 188 -7.14 -12.68 6.72
CA ASN A 188 -6.55 -13.91 7.28
C ASN A 188 -5.07 -13.76 7.61
N ALA A 189 -4.29 -13.06 6.78
CA ALA A 189 -2.88 -12.77 7.07
C ALA A 189 -2.75 -11.95 8.37
N LEU A 190 -3.58 -10.91 8.54
CA LEU A 190 -3.57 -10.07 9.74
C LEU A 190 -4.05 -10.83 10.98
N ARG A 191 -5.10 -11.66 10.86
CA ARG A 191 -5.55 -12.55 11.95
C ARG A 191 -4.42 -13.45 12.41
N HIS A 192 -3.71 -14.10 11.49
CA HIS A 192 -2.59 -14.97 11.84
C HIS A 192 -1.44 -14.20 12.50
N GLU A 193 -1.09 -13.01 11.98
CA GLU A 193 -0.06 -12.14 12.57
C GLU A 193 -0.41 -11.71 14.01
N LEU A 194 -1.69 -11.44 14.30
CA LEU A 194 -2.15 -10.99 15.63
C LEU A 194 -2.33 -12.11 16.66
N HIS A 195 -2.61 -13.35 16.23
CA HIS A 195 -2.77 -14.49 17.14
C HIS A 195 -1.45 -15.19 17.47
N ASN A 196 -0.46 -15.09 16.58
CA ASN A 196 0.83 -15.80 16.70
C ASN A 196 2.02 -14.87 16.99
N GLY A 197 1.79 -13.56 17.15
CA GLY A 197 2.78 -12.56 17.54
C GLY A 197 2.76 -12.30 19.04
#